data_AF-A0A4V5TV20-F1
#
_entry.id   AF-A0A4V5TV20-F1
#
_cell.length_a   1.000
_cell.length_b   1.000
_cell.length_c   1.000
_cell.angle_alpha   90.00
_cell.angle_beta   90.00
_cell.angle_gamma   90.00
#
_symmetry.space_group_name_H-M   'P 1'
#
loop_
_entity.id
_entity.type
_entity.pdbx_description
1 polymer ?
#
loop_
_entity_poly.entity_id
_entity_poly.type
_entity_poly.pdbx_seq_one_letter_code
_entity_poly.pdbx_strand_id
1 'polypeptide(L)'
;NGSDHILEVLTIFIEEIIPKKDFLLVGESFGGYLARGILSKMFERVNGLLLICPVVVVLQKERRLPDKQIIVQDKEFLNTLTSTERKEFSELAVVANEYTYKRFKEEIKP
;
A
#
# COMPACT_ATOMS: atom_id res chain seq x y z
N ASN A 1 -15.89 -3.76 -9.65
CA ASN A 1 -16.94 -3.21 -8.75
C ASN A 1 -16.37 -2.35 -7.63
N GLY A 2 -15.59 -2.86 -6.66
CA GLY A 2 -15.09 -2.00 -5.56
C GLY A 2 -14.16 -0.86 -6.00
N SER A 3 -13.12 -1.18 -6.78
CA SER A 3 -12.15 -0.19 -7.25
C SER A 3 -12.74 0.85 -8.21
N ASP A 4 -13.72 0.45 -9.03
CA ASP A 4 -14.37 1.36 -9.99
C ASP A 4 -15.18 2.43 -9.26
N HIS A 5 -15.89 2.06 -8.18
CA HIS A 5 -16.62 3.02 -7.36
C HIS A 5 -15.67 3.97 -6.61
N ILE A 6 -14.54 3.47 -6.09
CA ILE A 6 -13.53 4.35 -5.48
C ILE A 6 -12.99 5.34 -6.53
N LEU A 7 -12.70 4.88 -7.74
CA LEU A 7 -12.24 5.75 -8.83
C LEU A 7 -13.28 6.82 -9.18
N GLU A 8 -14.55 6.46 -9.23
CA GLU A 8 -15.65 7.40 -9.47
C GLU A 8 -15.71 8.49 -8.38
N VAL A 9 -15.71 8.08 -7.10
CA VAL A 9 -15.70 9.00 -5.96
C VAL A 9 -14.50 9.94 -6.00
N LEU A 10 -13.30 9.41 -6.27
CA LEU A 10 -12.08 10.22 -6.38
C LEU A 10 -12.14 11.21 -7.54
N THR A 11 -12.72 10.81 -8.67
CA THR A 11 -12.87 11.70 -9.83
C THR A 11 -13.83 12.86 -9.51
N ILE A 12 -14.97 12.56 -8.87
CA ILE A 12 -15.92 13.58 -8.41
C ILE A 12 -15.25 14.53 -7.42
N PHE A 13 -14.52 13.97 -6.44
CA PHE A 13 -13.81 14.77 -5.44
C PHE A 13 -12.79 15.73 -6.07
N ILE A 14 -12.03 15.29 -7.08
CA ILE A 14 -11.08 16.16 -7.80
C ILE A 14 -11.81 17.29 -8.52
N GLU A 15 -12.94 16.99 -9.17
CA GLU A 15 -13.74 18.02 -9.85
C GLU A 15 -14.31 19.06 -8.88
N GLU A 16 -14.71 18.64 -7.68
CA GLU A 16 -15.23 19.54 -6.64
C GLU A 16 -14.15 20.42 -6.00
N ILE A 17 -12.98 19.85 -5.66
CA ILE A 17 -11.93 20.55 -4.91
C ILE A 17 -10.99 21.35 -5.81
N ILE A 18 -10.74 20.86 -7.02
CA ILE A 18 -9.80 21.46 -7.97
C ILE A 18 -10.55 21.71 -9.29
N PRO A 19 -11.59 22.54 -9.33
CA PRO A 19 -12.37 22.71 -10.56
C PRO A 19 -11.53 23.38 -11.65
N LYS A 20 -11.51 22.78 -12.85
CA LYS A 20 -10.90 23.34 -14.08
C LYS A 20 -9.41 23.72 -13.99
N LYS A 21 -8.69 23.26 -12.97
CA LYS A 21 -7.24 23.46 -12.86
C LYS A 21 -6.50 22.15 -13.09
N ASP A 22 -5.30 22.27 -13.63
CA ASP A 22 -4.38 21.16 -13.75
C ASP A 22 -3.76 20.84 -12.39
N PHE A 23 -3.34 19.59 -12.21
CA PHE A 23 -2.78 19.11 -10.95
C PHE A 23 -1.68 18.08 -11.16
N LEU A 24 -0.87 17.88 -10.12
CA LEU A 24 0.07 16.78 -10.02
C LEU A 24 -0.61 15.63 -9.28
N LEU A 25 -0.37 14.41 -9.72
CA LEU A 25 -0.96 13.21 -9.15
C LEU A 25 0.12 12.32 -8.54
N VAL A 26 -0.10 11.88 -7.31
CA VAL A 26 0.80 10.96 -6.60
C VAL A 26 -0.01 9.76 -6.14
N GLY A 27 0.47 8.54 -6.44
CA GLY A 27 -0.17 7.31 -6.02
C GLY A 27 0.82 6.37 -5.34
N GLU A 28 0.49 5.93 -4.12
CA GLU A 28 1.26 4.96 -3.35
C GLU A 28 0.51 3.62 -3.30
N SER A 29 1.23 2.49 -3.40
CA SER A 29 0.65 1.14 -3.29
C SER A 29 -0.60 0.97 -4.18
N PHE A 30 -1.74 0.58 -3.61
CA PHE A 30 -3.01 0.48 -4.33
C PHE A 30 -3.52 1.84 -4.85
N GLY A 31 -3.21 2.93 -4.16
CA GLY A 31 -3.43 4.30 -4.65
C GLY A 31 -2.73 4.57 -5.98
N GLY A 32 -1.60 3.92 -6.26
CA GLY A 32 -0.96 3.94 -7.58
C GLY A 32 -1.81 3.34 -8.70
N TYR A 33 -2.56 2.27 -8.41
CA TYR A 33 -3.51 1.69 -9.36
C TYR A 33 -4.67 2.64 -9.64
N LEU A 34 -5.22 3.26 -8.59
CA LEU A 34 -6.28 4.26 -8.72
C LEU A 34 -5.80 5.53 -9.45
N ALA A 35 -4.59 6.00 -9.15
CA ALA A 35 -3.99 7.15 -9.81
C ALA A 35 -3.85 6.94 -11.32
N ARG A 36 -3.51 5.71 -11.76
CA ARG A 36 -3.51 5.36 -13.19
C ARG A 36 -4.91 5.40 -13.80
N GLY A 37 -5.94 5.01 -13.04
CA GLY A 37 -7.34 5.14 -13.44
C GLY A 37 -7.82 6.59 -13.51
N ILE A 38 -7.35 7.46 -12.63
CA ILE A 38 -7.63 8.90 -12.67
C ILE A 38 -6.95 9.51 -13.91
N LEU A 39 -5.68 9.19 -14.12
CA LEU A 39 -4.92 9.65 -15.29
C LEU A 39 -5.61 9.25 -16.60
N SER A 40 -6.17 8.05 -16.71
CA SER A 40 -6.87 7.64 -17.93
C SER A 40 -8.17 8.41 -18.20
N LYS A 41 -8.80 8.97 -17.17
CA LYS A 41 -10.04 9.77 -17.27
C LYS A 41 -9.79 11.27 -17.41
N MET A 42 -8.70 11.77 -16.82
CA MET A 42 -8.42 13.20 -16.70
C MET A 42 -7.04 13.57 -17.28
N PHE A 43 -6.61 12.85 -18.31
CA PHE A 43 -5.25 12.93 -18.86
C PHE A 43 -4.80 14.36 -19.17
N GLU A 44 -5.67 15.17 -19.77
CA GLU A 44 -5.37 16.57 -20.14
C GLU A 44 -5.09 17.48 -18.94
N ARG A 45 -5.52 17.09 -17.73
CA ARG A 45 -5.42 17.89 -16.50
C ARG A 45 -4.31 17.43 -15.56
N VAL A 46 -3.67 16.29 -15.84
CA VAL A 46 -2.61 15.74 -15.00
C VAL A 46 -1.25 16.14 -15.57
N ASN A 47 -0.60 17.11 -14.94
CA ASN A 47 0.70 17.66 -15.37
C ASN A 47 1.87 16.70 -15.11
N GLY A 48 1.68 15.74 -14.22
CA GLY A 48 2.71 14.77 -13.86
C GLY A 48 2.18 13.70 -12.91
N LEU A 49 2.75 12.51 -13.00
CA LEU A 49 2.40 11.37 -12.17
C LEU A 49 3.65 10.85 -11.43
N LEU A 50 3.58 10.78 -10.11
CA LEU A 50 4.54 10.06 -9.26
C LEU A 50 3.90 8.78 -8.73
N LEU A 51 4.56 7.64 -8.93
CA LEU A 51 4.12 6.35 -8.39
C LEU A 51 5.14 5.83 -7.38
N ILE A 52 4.67 5.52 -6.19
CA ILE A 52 5.47 4.94 -5.10
C ILE A 52 4.96 3.51 -4.90
N CYS A 53 5.84 2.51 -5.10
CA CYS A 53 5.54 1.08 -4.98
C CYS A 53 4.13 0.65 -5.51
N PRO A 54 3.71 1.06 -6.72
CA PRO A 54 2.33 0.94 -7.16
C PRO A 54 1.89 -0.53 -7.35
N VAL A 55 0.62 -0.81 -7.12
CA VAL A 55 0.01 -2.07 -7.58
C VAL A 55 -0.08 -2.05 -9.12
N VAL A 56 0.77 -2.83 -9.77
CA VAL A 56 0.80 -2.97 -11.24
C VAL A 56 -0.09 -4.12 -11.71
N VAL A 57 0.07 -5.30 -11.09
CA VAL A 57 -0.73 -6.50 -11.36
C VAL A 57 -1.66 -6.71 -10.18
N VAL A 58 -2.97 -6.54 -10.40
CA VAL A 58 -3.96 -6.56 -9.32
C VAL A 58 -4.04 -7.95 -8.69
N LEU A 59 -4.13 -8.98 -9.51
CA LEU A 59 -4.27 -10.37 -9.06
C LEU A 59 -2.96 -10.87 -8.47
N GLN A 60 -2.95 -11.11 -7.16
CA GLN A 60 -1.74 -11.54 -6.43
C GLN A 60 -1.13 -12.83 -7.01
N LYS A 61 -1.98 -13.77 -7.45
CA LYS A 61 -1.55 -15.03 -8.08
C LYS A 61 -0.79 -14.86 -9.40
N GLU A 62 -0.91 -13.71 -10.04
CA GLU A 62 -0.25 -13.39 -11.32
C GLU A 62 1.03 -12.59 -11.11
N ARG A 63 1.33 -12.20 -9.86
CA ARG A 63 2.55 -11.47 -9.53
C ARG A 63 3.72 -12.43 -9.48
N ARG A 64 4.83 -12.05 -10.12
CA ARG A 64 6.14 -12.66 -9.89
C ARG A 64 6.83 -11.90 -8.77
N LEU A 65 6.89 -12.50 -7.57
CA LEU A 65 7.51 -11.91 -6.39
C LEU A 65 8.67 -12.79 -5.90
N PRO A 66 9.71 -12.22 -5.28
CA PRO A 66 10.67 -13.00 -4.52
C PRO A 66 10.00 -13.61 -3.30
N ASP A 67 10.63 -14.64 -2.74
CA ASP A 67 10.23 -15.18 -1.44
C ASP A 67 10.31 -14.09 -0.37
N LYS A 68 9.41 -14.15 0.61
CA LYS A 68 9.43 -13.22 1.72
C LYS A 68 10.75 -13.38 2.51
N GLN A 69 11.40 -12.25 2.80
CA GLN A 69 12.60 -12.21 3.63
C GLN A 69 12.42 -11.30 4.84
N ILE A 70 12.90 -11.76 5.99
CA ILE A 70 13.13 -10.93 7.18
C ILE A 70 14.61 -10.56 7.16
N ILE A 71 14.92 -9.29 6.95
CA ILE A 71 16.29 -8.80 6.78
C ILE A 71 17.01 -8.73 8.13
N VAL A 72 16.31 -8.28 9.17
CA VAL A 72 16.84 -8.21 10.53
C VAL A 72 15.98 -9.05 11.45
N GLN A 73 16.59 -9.95 12.20
CA GLN A 73 15.87 -10.88 13.07
C GLN A 73 16.53 -10.98 14.44
N ASP A 74 15.80 -10.57 15.47
CA ASP A 74 16.15 -10.84 16.86
C ASP A 74 15.56 -12.19 17.27
N LYS A 75 16.38 -13.25 17.19
CA LYS A 75 15.91 -14.60 17.47
C LYS A 75 15.59 -14.82 18.95
N GLU A 76 16.30 -14.15 19.85
CA GLU A 76 16.09 -14.27 21.29
C GLU A 76 14.71 -13.73 21.65
N PHE A 77 14.42 -12.49 21.24
CA PHE A 77 13.11 -11.91 21.43
C PHE A 77 12.00 -12.74 20.77
N LEU A 78 12.18 -13.13 19.51
CA LEU A 78 11.14 -13.88 18.79
C LEU A 78 10.86 -15.26 19.39
N ASN A 79 11.79 -15.85 20.13
CA ASN A 79 11.56 -17.11 20.85
C ASN A 79 10.73 -16.92 22.13
N THR A 80 10.57 -15.68 22.62
CA THR A 80 9.67 -15.35 23.74
C THR A 80 8.21 -15.28 23.32
N LEU A 81 7.94 -15.07 22.03
CA LEU A 81 6.59 -14.98 21.47
C LEU A 81 5.94 -16.36 21.33
N THR A 82 4.62 -16.42 21.45
CA THR A 82 3.88 -17.63 21.07
C THR A 82 4.03 -17.92 19.58
N SER A 83 3.82 -19.16 19.16
CA SER A 83 3.90 -19.56 17.74
C SER A 83 2.96 -18.73 16.86
N THR A 84 1.76 -18.42 17.35
CA THR A 84 0.77 -17.57 16.67
C THR A 84 1.26 -16.14 16.54
N GLU A 85 1.68 -15.49 17.63
CA GLU A 85 2.16 -14.10 17.60
C GLU A 85 3.39 -13.96 16.70
N ARG A 86 4.32 -14.92 16.81
CA ARG A 86 5.52 -14.95 16.00
C ARG A 86 5.16 -15.04 14.53
N LYS A 87 4.22 -15.92 14.16
CA LYS A 87 3.78 -16.10 12.77
C LYS A 87 3.11 -14.83 12.23
N GLU A 88 2.11 -14.31 12.93
CA GLU A 88 1.37 -13.10 12.51
C GLU A 88 2.29 -11.88 12.36
N PHE A 89 3.20 -11.67 13.32
CA PHE A 89 4.19 -10.61 13.24
C PHE A 89 5.17 -10.83 12.07
N SER A 90 5.68 -12.05 11.94
CA SER A 90 6.64 -12.42 10.89
C SER A 90 6.02 -12.46 9.50
N GLU A 91 4.69 -12.45 9.35
CA GLU A 91 3.98 -12.30 8.07
C GLU A 91 4.05 -10.88 7.51
N LEU A 92 4.27 -9.87 8.35
CA LEU A 92 4.40 -8.46 7.94
C LEU A 92 5.82 -7.89 8.12
N ALA A 93 6.52 -8.28 9.18
CA ALA A 93 7.82 -7.69 9.50
C ALA A 93 8.90 -7.97 8.45
N VAL A 94 9.74 -6.95 8.22
CA VAL A 94 11.03 -7.05 7.51
C VAL A 94 12.20 -6.86 8.49
N VAL A 95 11.95 -6.11 9.57
CA VAL A 95 12.78 -5.99 10.77
C VAL A 95 11.97 -6.59 11.92
N ALA A 96 12.38 -7.77 12.37
CA ALA A 96 11.69 -8.55 13.39
C ALA A 96 12.45 -8.49 14.71
N ASN A 97 12.29 -7.39 15.43
CA ASN A 97 12.83 -7.17 16.78
C ASN A 97 11.73 -6.74 17.76
N GLU A 98 12.07 -6.61 19.04
CA GLU A 98 11.12 -6.23 20.10
C GLU A 98 10.44 -4.88 19.83
N TYR A 99 11.22 -3.88 19.41
CA TYR A 99 10.69 -2.55 19.10
C TYR A 99 9.61 -2.58 18.00
N THR A 100 9.89 -3.25 16.88
CA THR A 100 8.95 -3.36 15.76
C THR A 100 7.74 -4.21 16.13
N TYR A 101 7.91 -5.24 16.97
CA TYR A 101 6.78 -6.02 17.47
C TYR A 101 5.86 -5.20 18.38
N LYS A 102 6.42 -4.35 19.25
CA LYS A 102 5.62 -3.45 20.09
C LYS A 102 4.75 -2.53 19.23
N ARG A 103 5.32 -1.89 18.21
CA ARG A 103 4.58 -1.06 17.26
C ARG A 103 3.54 -1.85 16.47
N PHE A 104 3.86 -3.07 16.04
CA PHE A 104 2.90 -3.95 15.37
C PHE A 104 1.66 -4.19 16.25
N LYS A 105 1.84 -4.40 17.55
CA LYS A 105 0.72 -4.56 18.49
C LYS A 105 -0.10 -3.27 18.69
N GLU A 106 0.56 -2.11 18.72
CA GLU A 106 -0.09 -0.83 19.02
C GLU A 106 -0.77 -0.20 17.79
N GLU A 107 -0.20 -0.39 16.61
CA GLU A 107 -0.58 0.36 15.40
C GLU A 107 -1.29 -0.49 14.34
N ILE A 108 -1.11 -1.82 14.35
CA ILE A 108 -1.57 -2.71 13.28
C ILE A 108 -2.53 -3.78 13.77
N LYS A 109 -2.26 -4.41 14.93
CA LYS A 109 -3.21 -5.36 15.50
C LYS A 109 -4.45 -4.60 16.02
N PRO A 110 -5.66 -5.11 15.74
CA PRO A 110 -6.89 -4.58 16.32
C PRO A 110 -7.00 -4.84 17.82
#